data_AF-A0A535XXW1-F1
#
_entry.id   AF-A0A535XXW1-F1
#
_cell.length_a   1.000
_cell.length_b   1.000
_cell.length_c   1.000
_cell.angle_alpha   90.00
_cell.angle_beta   90.00
_cell.angle_gamma   90.00
#
_symmetry.space_group_name_H-M   'P 1'
#
loop_
_entity.id
_entity.type
_entity.pdbx_description
1 polymer ?
#
loop_
_entity_poly.entity_id
_entity_poly.type
_entity_poly.pdbx_seq_one_letter_code
_entity_poly.pdbx_strand_id
1 'polypeptide(L)'
;MIRRNLLDAAQLSNKPSFRRRLSYLYLVLFAVGTLTTNVLWRQGGVSPSDNFIEFFYLLVAVIVLSSIDVRLERGRLNLASIALGTTAILLNPIDATLVGLALGISMARRGLWPLLGNSVMAASYECFGALMATHFRVGETLTLGPRILVLVVVNI
;
A
#
# COMPACT_ATOMS: atom_id res chain seq x y z
N MET A 1 10.18 42.44 -16.51
CA MET A 1 9.02 41.82 -17.18
C MET A 1 9.31 40.44 -17.79
N ILE A 2 10.48 40.20 -18.40
CA ILE A 2 10.84 38.93 -19.09
C ILE A 2 10.76 37.67 -18.19
N ARG A 3 11.12 37.75 -16.90
CA ARG A 3 11.06 36.61 -15.97
C ARG A 3 9.65 36.07 -15.69
N ARG A 4 8.62 36.94 -15.73
CA ARG A 4 7.22 36.53 -15.47
C ARG A 4 6.67 35.71 -16.64
N ASN A 5 6.94 36.15 -17.86
CA ASN A 5 6.54 35.44 -19.08
C ASN A 5 7.20 34.05 -19.22
N LEU A 6 8.41 33.85 -18.68
CA LEU A 6 9.05 32.53 -18.66
C LEU A 6 8.42 31.57 -17.64
N LEU A 7 7.97 32.08 -16.49
CA LEU A 7 7.23 31.28 -15.51
C LEU A 7 5.86 30.86 -16.07
N ASP A 8 5.15 31.79 -16.72
CA ASP A 8 3.87 31.49 -17.37
C ASP A 8 4.04 30.51 -18.55
N ALA A 9 5.12 30.63 -19.35
CA ALA A 9 5.45 29.68 -20.41
C ALA A 9 5.83 28.28 -19.89
N ALA A 10 6.51 28.19 -18.75
CA ALA A 10 6.76 26.91 -18.07
C ALA A 10 5.46 26.29 -17.52
N GLN A 11 4.53 27.13 -17.07
CA GLN A 11 3.20 26.71 -16.60
C GLN A 11 2.28 26.26 -17.75
N LEU A 12 2.51 26.74 -18.99
CA LEU A 12 1.87 26.30 -20.24
C LEU A 12 2.55 25.06 -20.86
N SER A 13 3.86 24.88 -20.68
CA SER A 13 4.63 23.66 -21.04
C SER A 13 4.26 22.45 -20.17
N ASN A 14 3.48 22.70 -19.12
CA ASN A 14 2.90 21.72 -18.22
C ASN A 14 1.85 20.85 -18.92
N LYS A 15 2.29 20.05 -19.90
CA LYS A 15 1.44 19.24 -20.74
C LYS A 15 0.70 18.23 -19.86
N PRO A 16 -0.64 18.27 -19.80
CA PRO A 16 -1.41 17.36 -18.96
C PRO A 16 -1.16 15.88 -19.31
N SER A 17 -0.78 15.61 -20.56
CA SER A 17 -0.36 14.29 -21.03
C SER A 17 0.95 13.80 -20.39
N PHE A 18 1.91 14.68 -20.10
CA PHE A 18 3.17 14.31 -19.47
C PHE A 18 2.99 13.92 -18.00
N ARG A 19 2.19 14.68 -17.25
CA ARG A 19 1.82 14.34 -15.86
C ARG A 19 1.10 13.00 -15.77
N ARG A 20 0.16 12.77 -16.68
CA ARG A 20 -0.61 11.51 -16.72
C ARG A 20 0.30 10.31 -17.00
N ARG A 21 1.24 10.45 -17.95
CA ARG A 21 2.24 9.41 -18.24
C ARG A 21 3.14 9.14 -17.02
N LEU A 22 3.62 10.19 -16.37
CA LEU A 22 4.43 10.05 -15.15
C LEU A 22 3.68 9.33 -14.04
N SER A 23 2.40 9.65 -13.82
CA SER A 23 1.60 8.97 -12.79
C SER A 23 1.37 7.49 -13.09
N TYR A 24 1.13 7.12 -14.36
CA TYR A 24 1.01 5.70 -14.72
C TYR A 24 2.36 4.98 -14.63
N LEU A 25 3.44 5.62 -15.06
CA LEU A 25 4.79 5.06 -14.97
C LEU A 25 5.18 4.81 -13.51
N TYR A 26 4.84 5.73 -12.62
CA TYR A 26 5.03 5.58 -11.18
C TYR A 26 4.27 4.36 -10.63
N LEU A 27 2.98 4.20 -10.94
CA LEU A 27 2.21 3.02 -10.51
C LEU A 27 2.75 1.71 -11.10
N VAL A 28 3.17 1.72 -12.38
CA VAL A 28 3.77 0.54 -13.01
C VAL A 28 5.07 0.16 -12.32
N LEU A 29 5.92 1.11 -11.96
CA LEU A 29 7.15 0.83 -11.23
C LEU A 29 6.87 0.18 -9.87
N PHE A 30 5.90 0.69 -9.11
CA PHE A 30 5.51 0.10 -7.82
C PHE A 30 4.87 -1.29 -7.98
N ALA A 31 3.99 -1.47 -8.97
CA ALA A 31 3.39 -2.76 -9.27
C ALA A 31 4.43 -3.80 -9.70
N VAL A 32 5.38 -3.41 -10.55
CA VAL A 32 6.48 -4.29 -10.97
C VAL A 32 7.39 -4.61 -9.78
N GLY A 33 7.75 -3.62 -8.96
CA GLY A 33 8.58 -3.82 -7.77
C GLY A 33 7.94 -4.78 -6.76
N THR A 34 6.65 -4.63 -6.48
CA THR A 34 5.92 -5.55 -5.59
C THR A 34 5.84 -6.97 -6.17
N LEU A 35 5.56 -7.10 -7.47
CA LEU A 35 5.54 -8.39 -8.15
C LEU A 35 6.91 -9.07 -8.11
N THR A 36 8.00 -8.36 -8.40
CA THR A 36 9.34 -8.95 -8.37
C THR A 36 9.71 -9.39 -6.96
N THR A 37 9.40 -8.59 -5.94
CA THR A 37 9.67 -8.98 -4.55
C THR A 37 8.85 -10.19 -4.11
N ASN A 38 7.57 -10.26 -4.49
CA ASN A 38 6.72 -11.43 -4.22
C ASN A 38 7.25 -12.69 -4.91
N VAL A 39 7.72 -12.58 -6.15
CA VAL A 39 8.32 -13.71 -6.89
C VAL A 39 9.61 -14.18 -6.23
N LEU A 40 10.48 -13.25 -5.84
CA LEU A 40 11.72 -13.57 -5.13
C LEU A 40 11.45 -14.21 -3.77
N TRP A 41 10.47 -13.71 -3.03
CA TRP A 41 10.05 -14.29 -1.75
C TRP A 41 9.53 -15.72 -1.90
N ARG A 42 8.67 -15.95 -2.91
CA ARG A 42 8.14 -17.28 -3.22
C ARG A 42 9.23 -18.28 -3.57
N GLN A 43 10.29 -17.85 -4.27
CA GLN A 43 11.43 -18.68 -4.61
C GLN A 43 12.33 -19.00 -3.41
N GLY A 44 12.34 -18.14 -2.39
CA GLY A 44 13.11 -18.32 -1.17
C GLY A 44 12.64 -19.46 -0.25
N GLY A 45 11.47 -20.05 -0.51
CA GLY A 45 10.98 -21.23 0.21
C GLY A 45 10.71 -21.02 1.72
N VAL A 46 10.84 -19.78 2.22
CA VAL A 46 10.53 -19.43 3.60
C VAL A 46 9.02 -19.28 3.68
N SER A 47 8.33 -20.35 4.04
CA SER A 47 6.91 -20.35 4.36
C SER A 47 6.76 -20.41 5.89
N PRO A 48 6.75 -19.26 6.59
CA PRO A 48 6.10 -19.19 7.90
C PRO A 48 4.66 -19.70 7.74
N SER A 49 4.16 -20.43 8.74
CA SER A 49 2.84 -21.07 8.73
C SER A 49 1.75 -20.17 8.15
N ASP A 50 1.32 -20.45 6.91
CA ASP A 50 0.20 -19.75 6.28
C ASP A 50 -1.11 -20.11 7.00
N ASN A 51 -1.47 -19.30 7.99
CA ASN A 51 -2.73 -19.44 8.68
C ASN A 51 -3.84 -18.80 7.82
N PHE A 52 -4.46 -19.62 6.97
CA PHE A 52 -5.54 -19.20 6.07
C PHE A 52 -6.68 -18.45 6.80
N ILE A 53 -6.98 -18.85 8.04
CA ILE A 53 -8.03 -18.21 8.86
C ILE A 53 -7.66 -16.77 9.16
N GLU A 54 -6.40 -16.51 9.50
CA GLU A 54 -5.90 -15.17 9.82
C GLU A 54 -5.89 -14.27 8.58
N PHE A 55 -5.42 -14.80 7.45
CA PHE A 55 -5.52 -14.12 6.15
C PHE A 55 -6.97 -13.73 5.82
N PHE A 56 -7.90 -14.70 5.89
CA PHE A 56 -9.30 -14.46 5.53
C PHE A 56 -9.98 -13.47 6.48
N TYR A 57 -9.69 -13.56 7.78
CA TYR A 57 -10.18 -12.61 8.78
C TYR A 57 -9.73 -11.18 8.46
N LEU A 58 -8.43 -11.00 8.19
CA LEU A 58 -7.86 -9.69 7.91
C LEU A 58 -8.34 -9.13 6.55
N LEU A 59 -8.51 -9.98 5.54
CA LEU A 59 -9.11 -9.61 4.26
C LEU A 59 -10.51 -9.01 4.45
N VAL A 60 -11.38 -9.72 5.18
CA VAL A 60 -12.74 -9.26 5.47
C VAL A 60 -12.71 -7.99 6.31
N ALA A 61 -11.84 -7.92 7.33
CA ALA A 61 -11.69 -6.73 8.18
C ALA A 61 -11.31 -5.49 7.35
N VAL A 62 -10.36 -5.60 6.41
CA VAL A 62 -9.98 -4.48 5.53
C VAL A 62 -11.15 -4.02 4.67
N ILE A 63 -11.92 -4.94 4.10
CA ILE A 63 -13.11 -4.59 3.29
C ILE A 63 -14.15 -3.86 4.14
N VAL A 64 -14.46 -4.38 5.32
CA VAL A 64 -15.46 -3.79 6.24
C VAL A 64 -14.99 -2.42 6.74
N LEU A 65 -13.76 -2.32 7.24
CA LEU A 65 -13.23 -1.07 7.81
C LEU A 65 -13.01 0.01 6.75
N SER A 66 -12.64 -0.36 5.52
CA SER A 66 -12.54 0.60 4.40
C SER A 66 -13.89 1.11 3.92
N SER A 67 -15.00 0.44 4.26
CA SER A 67 -16.34 0.96 4.03
C SER A 67 -16.73 2.05 5.02
N ILE A 68 -16.04 2.16 6.16
CA ILE A 68 -16.35 3.12 7.23
C ILE A 68 -15.38 4.29 7.12
N ASP A 69 -15.79 5.32 6.38
CA ASP A 69 -15.06 6.59 6.30
C ASP A 69 -15.57 7.56 7.38
N VAL A 70 -14.74 7.83 8.39
CA VAL A 70 -15.03 8.88 9.37
C VAL A 70 -14.52 10.21 8.82
N ARG A 71 -15.45 11.12 8.54
CA ARG A 71 -15.12 12.49 8.13
C ARG A 71 -14.87 13.34 9.37
N LEU A 72 -13.67 13.90 9.47
CA LEU A 72 -13.30 14.90 10.47
C LEU A 72 -13.32 16.29 9.82
N GLU A 73 -13.52 17.35 10.60
CA GLU A 73 -13.64 18.73 10.08
C GLU A 73 -12.45 19.21 9.23
N ARG A 74 -11.28 18.57 9.35
CA ARG A 74 -10.07 18.86 8.55
C ARG A 74 -9.45 17.65 7.85
N GLY A 75 -10.17 16.54 7.71
CA GLY A 75 -9.60 15.34 7.08
C GLY A 75 -10.54 14.15 6.99
N ARG A 76 -10.04 13.04 6.44
CA ARG A 76 -10.71 11.74 6.48
C ARG A 76 -9.82 10.77 7.23
N LEU A 77 -10.40 10.06 8.19
CA LEU A 77 -9.71 9.00 8.91
C LEU A 77 -10.25 7.67 8.42
N ASN A 78 -9.38 6.88 7.80
CA ASN A 78 -9.73 5.56 7.29
C ASN A 78 -9.33 4.53 8.34
N LEU A 79 -10.32 3.83 8.90
CA LEU A 79 -10.10 2.78 9.89
C LEU A 79 -9.37 1.56 9.30
N ALA A 80 -9.35 1.42 7.97
CA ALA A 80 -8.65 0.33 7.30
C ALA A 80 -7.15 0.34 7.59
N SER A 81 -6.51 1.49 7.85
CA SER A 81 -5.07 1.55 8.09
C SER A 81 -4.62 0.73 9.31
N ILE A 82 -5.51 0.54 10.30
CA ILE A 82 -5.25 -0.33 11.45
C ILE A 82 -5.13 -1.78 10.99
N ALA A 83 -6.06 -2.24 10.15
CA ALA A 83 -6.05 -3.59 9.61
C ALA A 83 -4.85 -3.80 8.66
N LEU A 84 -4.49 -2.79 7.87
CA LEU A 84 -3.28 -2.85 7.01
C LEU A 84 -1.98 -2.89 7.82
N GLY A 85 -1.95 -2.23 8.98
CA GLY A 85 -0.82 -2.33 9.89
C GLY A 85 -0.69 -3.74 10.47
N THR A 86 -1.81 -4.39 10.80
CA THR A 86 -1.81 -5.75 11.34
C THR A 86 -1.43 -6.81 10.31
N THR A 87 -1.91 -6.69 9.07
CA THR A 87 -1.53 -7.59 7.95
C THR A 87 -0.03 -7.55 7.71
N ALA A 88 0.57 -6.36 7.69
CA ALA A 88 2.00 -6.18 7.50
C ALA A 88 2.85 -6.76 8.65
N ILE A 89 2.29 -6.95 9.85
CA ILE A 89 3.03 -7.52 10.99
C ILE A 89 2.88 -9.04 11.06
N LEU A 90 1.69 -9.54 10.76
CA LEU A 90 1.30 -10.92 11.03
C LEU A 90 1.46 -11.83 9.81
N LEU A 91 1.09 -11.33 8.62
CA LEU A 91 1.04 -12.13 7.40
C LEU A 91 2.38 -12.19 6.68
N ASN A 92 2.50 -13.20 5.83
CA ASN A 92 3.59 -13.28 4.86
C ASN A 92 3.46 -12.15 3.83
N PRO A 93 4.57 -11.72 3.19
CA PRO A 93 4.56 -10.63 2.21
C PRO A 93 3.57 -10.81 1.06
N ILE A 94 3.36 -12.05 0.62
CA ILE A 94 2.40 -12.38 -0.44
C ILE A 94 0.96 -12.16 0.05
N ASP A 95 0.60 -12.72 1.19
CA ASP A 95 -0.74 -12.59 1.77
C ASP A 95 -1.04 -11.14 2.15
N ALA A 96 -0.07 -10.42 2.71
CA ALA A 96 -0.17 -8.99 2.96
C ALA A 96 -0.49 -8.24 1.66
N THR A 97 0.25 -8.46 0.57
CA THR A 97 -0.03 -7.77 -0.71
C THR A 97 -1.44 -8.03 -1.24
N LEU A 98 -1.97 -9.24 -1.07
CA LEU A 98 -3.33 -9.58 -1.49
C LEU A 98 -4.38 -8.82 -0.67
N VAL A 99 -4.16 -8.68 0.63
CA VAL A 99 -5.05 -7.89 1.50
C VAL A 99 -5.02 -6.41 1.13
N GLY A 100 -3.86 -5.84 0.80
CA GLY A 100 -3.74 -4.44 0.37
C GLY A 100 -4.38 -4.17 -0.98
N LEU A 101 -4.33 -5.14 -1.89
CA LEU A 101 -5.09 -5.07 -3.14
C LEU A 101 -6.60 -5.10 -2.90
N ALA A 102 -7.07 -5.81 -1.87
CA ALA A 102 -8.48 -5.92 -1.53
C ALA A 102 -9.11 -4.58 -1.11
N LEU A 103 -8.33 -3.59 -0.66
CA LEU A 103 -8.80 -2.21 -0.48
C LEU A 103 -9.41 -1.62 -1.76
N GLY A 104 -8.90 -2.03 -2.92
CA GLY A 104 -9.43 -1.61 -4.21
C GLY A 104 -10.92 -1.97 -4.34
N ILE A 105 -11.36 -3.11 -3.80
CA ILE A 105 -12.75 -3.58 -3.90
C ILE A 105 -13.72 -2.54 -3.33
N SER A 106 -13.40 -1.99 -2.15
CA SER A 106 -14.20 -0.94 -1.51
C SER A 106 -14.16 0.40 -2.26
N MET A 107 -13.10 0.64 -3.03
CA MET A 107 -12.92 1.85 -3.82
C MET A 107 -13.44 1.75 -5.26
N ALA A 108 -13.87 0.58 -5.73
CA ALA A 108 -14.36 0.38 -7.09
C ALA A 108 -15.50 1.33 -7.48
N ARG A 109 -16.33 1.74 -6.50
CA ARG A 109 -17.44 2.70 -6.73
C ARG A 109 -16.99 4.15 -6.91
N ARG A 110 -15.73 4.49 -6.58
CA ARG A 110 -15.19 5.86 -6.59
C ARG A 110 -14.44 6.22 -7.88
N GLY A 111 -14.38 5.28 -8.83
CA GLY A 111 -13.75 5.46 -10.14
C GLY A 111 -12.44 4.69 -10.30
N LEU A 112 -12.01 4.54 -11.55
CA LEU A 112 -10.89 3.68 -11.94
C LEU A 112 -9.53 4.18 -11.42
N TRP A 113 -9.41 5.49 -11.20
CA TRP A 113 -8.15 6.10 -10.78
C TRP A 113 -7.87 6.00 -9.27
N PRO A 114 -8.83 6.32 -8.39
CA PRO A 114 -8.74 5.98 -6.97
C PRO A 114 -8.62 4.47 -6.73
N LEU A 115 -9.27 3.65 -7.55
CA LEU A 115 -9.15 2.20 -7.49
C LEU A 115 -7.70 1.75 -7.68
N LEU A 116 -7.11 2.02 -8.85
CA LEU A 116 -5.76 1.52 -9.19
C LEU A 116 -4.67 2.20 -8.36
N GLY A 117 -4.75 3.51 -8.18
CA GLY A 117 -3.71 4.24 -7.45
C GLY A 117 -3.62 3.80 -5.99
N ASN A 118 -4.75 3.78 -5.29
CA ASN A 118 -4.74 3.46 -3.86
C ASN A 118 -4.50 1.98 -3.61
N SER A 119 -5.02 1.07 -4.45
CA SER A 119 -4.80 -0.37 -4.26
C SER A 119 -3.34 -0.76 -4.51
N VAL A 120 -2.71 -0.25 -5.57
CA VAL A 120 -1.31 -0.55 -5.89
C VAL A 120 -0.39 0.02 -4.81
N MET A 121 -0.63 1.25 -4.37
CA MET A 121 0.19 1.86 -3.32
C MET A 121 0.02 1.12 -1.99
N ALA A 122 -1.20 0.82 -1.56
CA ALA A 122 -1.44 0.10 -0.32
C ALA A 122 -0.81 -1.30 -0.33
N ALA A 123 -0.97 -2.06 -1.42
CA ALA A 123 -0.31 -3.34 -1.59
C ALA A 123 1.21 -3.25 -1.53
N SER A 124 1.79 -2.14 -2.04
CA SER A 124 3.23 -1.90 -1.97
C SER A 124 3.73 -1.60 -0.57
N TYR A 125 3.02 -0.74 0.16
CA TYR A 125 3.38 -0.43 1.55
C TYR A 125 3.26 -1.64 2.45
N GLU A 126 2.22 -2.46 2.27
CA GLU A 126 2.06 -3.70 3.03
C GLU A 126 3.10 -4.76 2.65
N CYS A 127 3.43 -4.91 1.37
CA CYS A 127 4.54 -5.79 0.95
C CYS A 127 5.83 -5.42 1.68
N PHE A 128 6.15 -4.12 1.64
CA PHE A 128 7.38 -3.60 2.24
C PHE A 128 7.35 -3.71 3.77
N GLY A 129 6.20 -3.42 4.39
CA GLY A 129 5.98 -3.60 5.83
C GLY A 129 6.15 -5.06 6.27
N ALA A 130 5.57 -6.01 5.53
CA ALA A 130 5.70 -7.43 5.77
C ALA A 130 7.14 -7.94 5.58
N LEU A 131 7.86 -7.44 4.57
CA LEU A 131 9.28 -7.75 4.40
C LEU A 131 10.11 -7.24 5.57
N MET A 132 9.90 -6.00 6.00
CA MET A 132 10.56 -5.48 7.20
C MET A 132 10.22 -6.32 8.43
N ALA A 133 8.95 -6.67 8.63
CA ALA A 133 8.53 -7.53 9.73
C ALA A 133 9.28 -8.88 9.69
N THR A 134 9.32 -9.55 8.54
CA THR A 134 10.01 -10.84 8.40
C THR A 134 11.50 -10.75 8.66
N HIS A 135 12.18 -9.70 8.19
CA HIS A 135 13.62 -9.50 8.42
C HIS A 135 13.98 -9.20 9.88
N PHE A 136 13.10 -8.51 10.61
CA PHE A 136 13.31 -8.19 12.03
C PHE A 136 12.73 -9.25 12.99
N ARG A 137 12.14 -10.33 12.46
CA ARG A 137 11.60 -11.43 13.27
C ARG A 137 12.75 -12.28 13.79
N VAL A 138 12.92 -12.30 15.11
CA VAL A 138 13.88 -13.19 15.78
C VAL A 138 13.04 -14.28 16.47
N GLY A 139 13.06 -15.50 15.91
CA GLY A 139 12.11 -16.56 16.29
C GLY A 139 10.70 -16.31 15.74
N GLU A 140 9.64 -16.55 16.52
CA GLU A 140 8.24 -16.22 16.14
C GLU A 140 7.82 -14.80 16.55
N THR A 141 8.62 -14.12 17.36
CA THR A 141 8.25 -12.86 18.00
C THR A 141 8.87 -11.64 17.33
N LEU A 142 8.03 -10.67 16.97
CA LEU A 142 8.48 -9.31 16.65
C LEU A 142 8.63 -8.49 17.95
N THR A 143 9.82 -7.93 18.18
CA THR A 143 10.03 -6.96 19.26
C THR A 143 9.29 -5.64 18.97
N LEU A 144 9.11 -4.81 20.00
CA LEU A 144 8.24 -3.62 19.93
C LEU A 144 8.75 -2.56 18.93
N GLY A 145 10.08 -2.40 18.82
CA GLY A 145 10.72 -1.46 17.88
C GLY A 145 10.38 -1.72 16.40
N PRO A 146 10.62 -2.93 15.89
CA PRO A 146 10.22 -3.33 14.53
C PRO A 146 8.72 -3.16 14.25
N ARG A 147 7.84 -3.42 15.23
CA ARG A 147 6.39 -3.19 15.07
C ARG A 147 6.08 -1.72 14.81
N ILE A 148 6.72 -0.81 15.57
CA ILE A 148 6.56 0.63 15.35
C ILE A 148 7.09 1.02 13.98
N LEU A 149 8.23 0.46 13.54
CA LEU A 149 8.80 0.75 12.24
C LEU A 149 7.88 0.31 11.10
N VAL A 150 7.30 -0.90 11.18
CA VAL A 150 6.33 -1.40 10.19
C VAL A 150 5.07 -0.52 10.17
N LEU A 151 4.56 -0.12 11.34
CA LEU A 151 3.40 0.78 11.42
C LEU A 151 3.70 2.15 10.81
N VAL A 152 4.90 2.69 11.03
CA VAL A 152 5.33 3.95 10.40
C VAL A 152 5.40 3.79 8.89
N VAL A 153 5.99 2.71 8.38
CA VAL A 153 6.08 2.40 6.95
C VAL A 153 4.70 2.32 6.28
N VAL A 154 3.72 1.70 6.94
CA VAL A 154 2.36 1.52 6.38
C VAL A 154 1.50 2.79 6.48
N ASN A 155 1.86 3.74 7.35
CA ASN A 155 1.06 4.96 7.61
C ASN A 155 1.71 6.28 7.14
N ILE A 156 2.87 6.24 6.47
CA ILE A 156 3.48 7.40 5.78
C ILE A 156 2.90 7.55 4.38
#